data_AF-A0A1Y0I7J4-F1
#
_entry.id   AF-A0A1Y0I7J4-F1
#
_cell.length_a   1.000
_cell.length_b   1.000
_cell.length_c   1.000
_cell.angle_alpha   90.00
_cell.angle_beta   90.00
_cell.angle_gamma   90.00
#
_symmetry.space_group_name_H-M   'P 1'
#
loop_
_entity.id
_entity.type
_entity.pdbx_description
1 polymer ?
#
loop_
_entity_poly.entity_id
_entity_poly.type
_entity_poly.pdbx_seq_one_letter_code
_entity_poly.pdbx_strand_id
1 'polypeptide(L)' 'MIYVVSAGEPAAAKVIRTGVHPITELNSGEARTVLSKLQTIMGKNLPAWLAKFLGQSPLDRIRCQALMEEEAE' A
#
# COMPACT_ATOMS: atom_id res chain seq x y z
N MET A 1 5.59 -3.94 -5.70
CA MET A 1 4.96 -2.61 -5.80
C MET A 1 5.98 -1.63 -6.37
N ILE A 2 5.54 -0.65 -7.15
CA ILE A 2 6.42 0.38 -7.72
C ILE A 2 5.76 1.77 -7.60
N TYR A 3 6.56 2.79 -7.26
CA TYR A 3 6.14 4.19 -7.24
C TYR A 3 6.70 4.92 -8.46
N VAL A 4 5.84 5.65 -9.17
CA VAL A 4 6.21 6.40 -10.38
C VAL A 4 5.44 7.72 -10.44
N VAL A 5 6.02 8.75 -11.05
CA VAL A 5 5.33 10.04 -11.25
C VAL A 5 4.22 9.91 -12.29
N SER A 6 4.46 9.07 -13.30
CA SER A 6 3.56 8.83 -14.41
C SER A 6 3.82 7.44 -14.95
N ALA A 7 2.74 6.69 -15.19
CA ALA A 7 2.75 5.50 -16.02
C ALA A 7 1.59 5.64 -17.00
N GLY A 8 1.87 5.59 -18.30
CA GLY A 8 0.81 5.50 -19.31
C GLY A 8 -0.02 4.22 -19.11
N GLU A 9 -1.29 4.23 -19.48
CA GLU A 9 -2.19 3.10 -19.26
C GLU A 9 -1.66 1.75 -19.79
N PRO A 10 -1.05 1.67 -20.99
CA PRO A 10 -0.48 0.42 -21.47
C PRO A 10 0.68 -0.10 -20.61
N ALA A 11 1.47 0.82 -20.03
CA ALA A 11 2.58 0.47 -19.15
C ALA A 11 2.08 0.00 -17.78
N ALA A 12 1.11 0.72 -17.19
CA ALA A 12 0.47 0.33 -15.94
C ALA A 12 -0.17 -1.06 -16.05
N ALA A 13 -0.90 -1.33 -17.13
CA ALA A 13 -1.50 -2.63 -17.39
C ALA A 13 -0.45 -3.75 -17.47
N LYS A 14 0.71 -3.48 -18.10
CA LYS A 14 1.79 -4.47 -18.20
C LYS A 14 2.46 -4.75 -16.86
N VAL A 15 2.65 -3.71 -16.03
CA VAL A 15 3.20 -3.83 -14.67
C VAL A 15 2.25 -4.65 -13.78
N ILE A 16 0.94 -4.39 -13.84
CA ILE A 16 -0.08 -5.16 -13.11
C ILE A 16 -0.06 -6.64 -13.51
N ARG A 17 0.08 -6.94 -14.80
CA ARG A 17 0.17 -8.34 -15.28
C ARG A 17 1.37 -9.11 -14.74
N THR A 18 2.44 -8.42 -14.32
CA THR A 18 3.59 -9.03 -13.65
C THR A 18 3.39 -9.21 -12.14
N GLY A 19 2.22 -8.88 -11.60
CA GLY A 19 1.94 -8.93 -10.17
C GLY A 19 2.50 -7.73 -9.39
N VAL A 20 2.93 -6.68 -10.08
CA VAL A 20 3.41 -5.45 -9.47
C VAL A 20 2.31 -4.41 -9.51
N HIS A 21 1.98 -3.82 -8.35
CA HIS A 21 1.04 -2.72 -8.27
C HIS A 21 1.77 -1.37 -8.48
N PRO A 22 1.46 -0.59 -9.53
CA PRO A 22 1.97 0.75 -9.71
C PRO A 22 1.18 1.76 -8.88
N ILE A 23 1.89 2.70 -8.26
CA ILE A 23 1.30 3.86 -7.58
C ILE A 23 1.81 5.10 -8.31
N THR A 24 0.86 5.82 -8.92
CA THR A 24 1.13 7.04 -9.69
C THR A 24 0.83 8.26 -8.84
N GLU A 25 1.87 8.99 -8.42
CA GLU A 25 1.71 10.27 -7.70
C GLU A 25 2.40 11.39 -8.47
N LEU A 26 1.59 12.31 -9.01
CA LEU A 26 2.07 13.39 -9.88
C LEU A 26 3.00 14.38 -9.15
N ASN A 27 2.80 14.58 -7.84
CA ASN A 27 3.60 15.46 -6.99
C ASN A 27 4.48 14.65 -6.02
N SER A 28 5.10 13.59 -6.52
CA SER A 28 6.08 12.82 -5.78
C SER A 28 7.35 13.66 -5.62
N GLY A 29 7.60 14.15 -4.41
CA GLY A 29 8.79 14.90 -4.05
C GLY A 29 10.03 13.99 -3.95
N GLU A 30 10.92 14.24 -2.99
CA GLU A 30 12.06 13.35 -2.76
C GLU A 30 11.59 11.92 -2.46
N ALA A 31 12.29 10.93 -3.03
CA ALA A 31 12.00 9.52 -2.83
C ALA A 31 11.92 9.14 -1.34
N ARG A 32 12.76 9.75 -0.49
CA ARG A 32 12.73 9.54 0.97
C ARG A 32 11.43 10.01 1.60
N THR A 33 10.92 11.17 1.20
CA THR A 33 9.64 11.70 1.69
C THR A 33 8.48 10.79 1.33
N VAL A 34 8.48 10.29 0.09
CA VAL A 34 7.45 9.36 -0.41
C VAL A 34 7.51 8.03 0.34
N LEU A 35 8.73 7.54 0.59
CA LEU A 35 8.95 6.34 1.39
C LEU A 35 8.46 6.52 2.84
N SER A 36 8.75 7.66 3.48
CA SER A 36 8.25 7.95 4.83
C SER A 36 6.72 8.01 4.90
N LYS A 37 6.07 8.59 3.89
CA LYS A 37 4.61 8.60 3.77
C LYS A 37 4.04 7.19 3.65
N LEU A 38 4.62 6.37 2.77
CA LEU A 38 4.25 4.97 2.62
C LEU A 38 4.41 4.21 3.94
N GLN A 39 5.55 4.34 4.62
CA GLN A 39 5.82 3.69 5.90
C GLN A 39 4.82 4.11 6.99
N THR A 40 4.38 5.38 6.98
CA THR A 40 3.35 5.86 7.91
C THR A 40 2.00 5.16 7.69
N ILE A 41 1.61 4.95 6.42
CA ILE A 41 0.37 4.24 6.06
C ILE A 41 0.49 2.76 6.46
N MET A 42 1.66 2.16 6.23
CA MET A 42 1.93 0.77 6.61
C MET A 42 1.83 0.53 8.12
N GLY A 43 2.11 1.55 8.95
CA GLY A 43 2.02 1.45 10.41
C GLY A 43 0.61 1.59 10.99
N LYS A 44 -0.30 2.30 10.31
CA LYS A 44 -1.66 2.59 10.84
C LYS A 44 -2.78 1.86 10.14
N ASN A 45 -2.71 1.67 8.83
CA ASN A 45 -3.80 1.07 8.07
C ASN A 45 -3.25 0.41 6.81
N LEU A 46 -2.74 -0.81 6.99
CA LEU A 46 -2.11 -1.56 5.91
C LEU A 46 -3.19 -2.02 4.91
N PRO A 47 -3.09 -1.66 3.62
CA PRO A 47 -4.05 -2.13 2.62
C PRO A 47 -4.10 -3.66 2.57
N ALA A 48 -5.28 -4.24 2.46
CA ALA A 48 -5.46 -5.70 2.50
C ALA A 48 -4.60 -6.46 1.47
N TRP A 49 -4.38 -5.87 0.29
CA TRP A 49 -3.51 -6.43 -0.73
C TRP A 49 -2.03 -6.41 -0.33
N LEU A 50 -1.58 -5.38 0.40
CA LEU A 50 -0.21 -5.24 0.89
C LEU A 50 0.04 -6.11 2.14
N ALA A 51 -0.94 -6.19 3.04
CA ALA A 51 -0.96 -7.10 4.19
C ALA A 51 -0.76 -8.56 3.75
N LYS A 52 -1.38 -8.94 2.63
CA LYS A 52 -1.20 -10.26 2.02
C LYS A 52 0.24 -10.54 1.58
N PHE A 53 0.94 -9.55 1.03
CA PHE A 53 2.34 -9.70 0.60
C PHE A 53 3.34 -9.69 1.77
N LEU A 54 3.01 -9.03 2.88
CA LEU A 54 3.87 -8.95 4.07
C LEU A 54 3.74 -10.16 5.01
N GLY A 55 2.95 -11.17 4.65
CA GLY A 55 2.85 -12.42 5.40
C GLY A 55 1.91 -12.38 6.60
N GLN A 56 1.10 -11.33 6.78
CA GLN A 56 0.08 -11.31 7.84
C GLN A 56 -0.97 -12.41 7.61
N SER A 57 -1.41 -13.06 8.67
CA SER A 57 -2.30 -14.22 8.57
C SER A 57 -3.66 -13.81 7.98
N PRO A 58 -4.41 -14.71 7.30
CA PRO A 58 -5.72 -14.38 6.74
C PRO A 58 -6.74 -13.88 7.76
N LEU A 59 -6.61 -14.27 9.03
CA LEU A 59 -7.49 -13.84 10.12
C LEU A 59 -7.25 -12.37 10.50
N ASP A 60 -6.00 -11.90 10.41
CA ASP A 60 -5.63 -10.49 10.62
C ASP A 60 -6.12 -9.56 9.48
N ARG A 61 -6.65 -10.13 8.39
CA ARG A 61 -7.11 -9.39 7.19
C ARG A 61 -8.62 -9.10 7.23
N ILE A 62 -9.32 -9.56 8.26
CA ILE A 62 -10.76 -9.31 8.42
C ILE A 62 -10.95 -7.87 8.92
N ARG A 63 -11.23 -7.00 7.94
CA ARG A 63 -11.89 -5.69 8.04
C ARG A 63 -10.98 -4.49 8.31
N CYS A 64 -10.84 -3.69 7.26
CA CYS A 64 -10.47 -2.27 7.32
C CYS A 64 -11.58 -1.38 7.96
N GLN A 65 -12.46 -1.91 8.82
CA GLN A 65 -13.48 -1.14 9.54
C GLN A 65 -14.22 -1.97 10.62
N ALA A 66 -13.59 -2.34 11.74
CA ALA A 66 -14.25 -2.56 13.04
C ALA A 66 -13.21 -2.97 14.10
N LEU A 67 -13.24 -2.28 15.26
CA LEU A 67 -12.61 -2.61 16.54
C LEU A 67 -11.11 -2.28 16.69
N MET A 68 -10.81 -0.99 16.78
CA MET A 68 -9.95 -0.48 17.87
C MET A 68 -10.85 0.04 19.01
N GLU A 69 -11.77 -0.82 19.46
CA GLU A 69 -12.54 -0.67 20.70
C GLU A 69 -12.20 -1.89 21.56
N GLU A 70 -10.96 -1.96 22.02
CA GLU A 70 -10.47 -2.68 23.21
C GLU A 70 -8.94 -2.46 23.25
N GLU A 71 -8.34 -2.48 24.43
CA GLU A 71 -6.93 -2.13 24.72
C GLU A 71 -6.65 -0.62 24.89
N ALA A 72 -7.54 0.07 25.61
CA ALA A 72 -7.16 1.17 26.48
C ALA A 72 -7.91 1.00 27.82
N GLU A 73 -7.48 0.00 28.57
CA GLU A 73 -7.61 -0.01 30.03
C GLU A 73 -6.25 0.32 30.65
#